data_AF-A0AAW1JYM4-F1
#
_entry.id   AF-A0AAW1JYM4-F1
#
_cell.length_a   1.000
_cell.length_b   1.000
_cell.length_c   1.000
_cell.angle_alpha   90.00
_cell.angle_beta   90.00
_cell.angle_gamma   90.00
#
_symmetry.space_group_name_H-M   'P 1'
#
loop_
_entity.id
_entity.type
_entity.pdbx_description
1 polymer ?
#
loop_
_entity_poly.entity_id
_entity_poly.type
_entity_poly.pdbx_seq_one_letter_code
_entity_poly.pdbx_strand_id
1 'polypeptide(L)'
;MQEDNSMVEKILTDLENIIYYDDNLKQFDIIPILENDKNKSPVLYEEHNVGLEMWCVKYVYSYAHSCLLKIRKQLRRNLSQSDIEKTNRLLLGAVLLQPDVSTFWNMRRDLIEMNLLKMDKELLLTKLVLSYKSKSNEAFSHRRWIYKRMLKNISAINMEDRQRLIEEELLVAKMACEKIANNYHSWTYKLWLIDNIADSTLKSVIIKKEYDSSLSWVLSNVSEHSGFHYRQRLLLLVHNHVALNDNFFKDYKRFALSYLHITNNSTESLLSYLLGGNDSKLNDHYLSLILLLLFELFYTCYELNKSYPGHESVWYHRRFVIHNLMQTMYKFFNLEWVRNITINDGELTKSENIIQRDRSSIILNNETQENGEKYPKLFKGERRIVEDTFLFKLIMKTETDLINSGVFDTNLVQNNLAYRHEKWLRNIMKIEFC
;
A
#
# COMPACT_ATOMS: atom_id res chain seq x y z
N MET A 1 -17.40 35.36 27.02
CA MET A 1 -16.55 34.34 27.69
C MET A 1 -17.36 33.26 28.41
N GLN A 2 -18.22 33.58 29.38
CA GLN A 2 -18.97 32.55 30.12
C GLN A 2 -20.09 31.89 29.28
N GLU A 3 -20.81 32.68 28.49
CA GLU A 3 -21.82 32.16 27.54
C GLU A 3 -21.18 31.35 26.40
N ASP A 4 -20.04 31.81 25.85
CA ASP A 4 -19.29 31.08 24.81
C ASP A 4 -18.84 29.70 25.30
N ASN A 5 -18.43 29.59 26.57
CA ASN A 5 -18.01 28.32 27.16
C ASN A 5 -19.19 27.36 27.33
N SER A 6 -20.37 27.85 27.74
CA SER A 6 -21.59 27.06 27.85
C SER A 6 -22.01 26.46 26.50
N MET A 7 -21.98 27.28 25.45
CA MET A 7 -22.24 26.84 24.08
C MET A 7 -21.26 25.73 23.64
N VAL A 8 -19.96 25.93 23.86
CA VAL A 8 -18.95 24.93 23.48
C VAL A 8 -19.12 23.62 24.25
N GLU A 9 -19.36 23.68 25.57
CA GLU A 9 -19.61 22.47 26.37
C GLU A 9 -20.83 21.70 25.86
N LYS A 10 -21.91 22.40 25.45
CA LYS A 10 -23.07 21.78 24.83
C LYS A 10 -22.71 21.09 23.50
N ILE A 11 -21.98 21.76 22.61
CA ILE A 11 -21.54 21.19 21.32
C ILE A 11 -20.71 19.92 21.54
N LEU A 12 -19.76 19.96 22.48
CA LEU A 12 -18.94 18.80 22.81
C LEU A 12 -19.75 17.65 23.41
N THR A 13 -20.79 17.97 24.20
CA THR A 13 -21.70 16.99 24.78
C THR A 13 -22.55 16.33 23.70
N ASP A 14 -23.08 17.10 22.75
CA ASP A 14 -23.84 16.59 21.60
C ASP A 14 -22.98 15.62 20.76
N LEU A 15 -21.72 16.00 20.47
CA LEU A 15 -20.75 15.14 19.77
C LEU A 15 -20.44 13.85 20.54
N GLU A 16 -20.15 13.95 21.84
CA GLU A 16 -19.87 12.78 22.69
C GLU A 16 -21.05 11.82 22.72
N ASN A 17 -22.27 12.34 22.87
CA ASN A 17 -23.49 11.53 22.89
C ASN A 17 -23.68 10.76 21.59
N ILE A 18 -23.56 11.42 20.43
CA ILE A 18 -23.70 10.75 19.13
C ILE A 18 -22.66 9.64 18.97
N ILE A 19 -21.39 9.92 19.25
CA ILE A 19 -20.29 8.95 19.11
C ILE A 19 -20.39 7.80 20.12
N TYR A 20 -20.90 8.06 21.31
CA TYR A 20 -21.05 7.04 22.33
C TYR A 20 -22.22 6.09 22.02
N TYR A 21 -23.35 6.59 21.52
CA TYR A 21 -24.56 5.79 21.32
C TYR A 21 -24.71 5.17 19.94
N ASP A 22 -24.09 5.71 18.89
CA ASP A 22 -24.13 5.14 17.55
C ASP A 22 -22.81 4.44 17.18
N ASP A 23 -22.81 3.11 17.28
CA ASP A 23 -21.67 2.27 16.86
C ASP A 23 -21.50 2.16 15.34
N ASN A 24 -22.51 2.58 14.57
CA ASN A 24 -22.53 2.45 13.11
C ASN A 24 -22.07 3.72 12.39
N LEU A 25 -21.53 4.71 13.11
CA LEU A 25 -21.07 5.96 12.52
C LEU A 25 -20.10 5.71 11.35
N LYS A 26 -20.40 6.38 10.24
CA LYS A 26 -19.70 6.21 8.95
C LYS A 26 -18.61 7.26 8.78
N GLN A 27 -18.97 8.53 8.97
CA GLN A 27 -18.06 9.66 8.75
C GLN A 27 -18.36 10.85 9.66
N PHE A 28 -17.31 11.63 9.89
CA PHE A 28 -17.36 12.99 10.40
C PHE A 28 -16.90 13.96 9.31
N ASP A 29 -17.55 15.13 9.21
CA ASP A 29 -17.16 16.19 8.28
C ASP A 29 -17.44 17.60 8.85
N ILE A 30 -16.70 18.60 8.37
CA ILE A 30 -16.95 20.01 8.67
C ILE A 30 -17.80 20.63 7.57
N ILE A 31 -18.94 21.21 7.95
CA ILE A 31 -19.93 21.77 7.03
C ILE A 31 -19.64 23.27 6.85
N PRO A 32 -19.53 23.78 5.60
CA PRO A 32 -19.06 25.14 5.31
C PRO A 32 -20.13 26.22 5.59
N ILE A 33 -20.61 26.30 6.83
CA ILE A 33 -21.52 27.33 7.34
C ILE A 33 -20.70 28.30 8.20
N LEU A 34 -20.63 29.56 7.79
CA LEU A 34 -19.73 30.57 8.36
C LEU A 34 -20.38 31.41 9.47
N GLU A 35 -21.70 31.46 9.51
CA GLU A 35 -22.48 32.31 10.43
C GLU A 35 -23.57 31.49 11.11
N ASN A 36 -23.91 31.90 12.34
CA ASN A 36 -24.93 31.25 13.15
C ASN A 36 -26.27 32.00 13.02
N ASP A 37 -26.92 31.86 11.87
CA ASP A 37 -28.16 32.59 11.55
C ASP A 37 -29.42 31.93 12.14
N LYS A 38 -29.28 30.73 12.70
CA LYS A 38 -30.38 29.92 13.20
C LYS A 38 -30.08 29.51 14.63
N ASN A 39 -31.03 29.65 15.55
CA ASN A 39 -30.90 29.14 16.92
C ASN A 39 -31.02 27.60 16.98
N LYS A 40 -30.12 26.89 16.29
CA LYS A 40 -30.03 25.43 16.17
C LYS A 40 -28.65 24.96 16.61
N SER A 41 -28.54 23.69 17.02
CA SER A 41 -27.22 23.11 17.32
C SER A 41 -26.38 23.06 16.04
N PRO A 42 -25.09 23.43 16.07
CA PRO A 42 -24.19 23.30 14.94
C PRO A 42 -23.72 21.85 14.72
N VAL A 43 -24.16 20.91 15.55
CA VAL A 43 -23.92 19.48 15.38
C VAL A 43 -25.06 18.90 14.54
N LEU A 44 -24.72 18.38 13.37
CA LEU A 44 -25.64 17.73 12.46
C LEU A 44 -25.46 16.21 12.55
N TYR A 45 -26.55 15.47 12.54
CA TYR A 45 -26.51 14.01 12.56
C TYR A 45 -27.60 13.45 11.66
N GLU A 46 -27.19 12.72 10.62
CA GLU A 46 -28.09 12.13 9.62
C GLU A 46 -27.49 10.84 9.04
N GLU A 47 -28.28 9.76 9.02
CA GLU A 47 -27.91 8.46 8.43
C GLU A 47 -26.52 7.91 8.86
N HIS A 48 -26.20 8.04 10.16
CA HIS A 48 -24.90 7.66 10.73
C HIS A 48 -23.73 8.54 10.30
N ASN A 49 -23.99 9.75 9.82
CA ASN A 49 -22.97 10.76 9.50
C ASN A 49 -23.06 11.91 10.50
N VAL A 50 -21.91 12.40 10.96
CA VAL A 50 -21.81 13.54 11.89
C VAL A 50 -21.23 14.74 11.16
N GLY A 51 -21.95 15.84 11.15
CA GLY A 51 -21.47 17.13 10.65
C GLY A 51 -21.23 18.11 11.80
N LEU A 52 -20.22 18.96 11.66
CA LEU A 52 -20.06 20.13 12.52
C LEU A 52 -19.95 21.39 11.67
N GLU A 53 -20.78 22.40 11.96
CA GLU A 53 -20.72 23.67 11.23
C GLU A 53 -19.40 24.43 11.48
N MET A 54 -18.82 24.97 10.41
CA MET A 54 -17.48 25.58 10.40
C MET A 54 -17.34 26.75 11.39
N TRP A 55 -18.37 27.57 11.56
CA TRP A 55 -18.30 28.77 12.40
C TRP A 55 -17.92 28.49 13.85
N CYS A 56 -18.33 27.32 14.39
CA CYS A 56 -18.11 26.97 15.79
C CYS A 56 -16.72 26.35 16.05
N VAL A 57 -16.07 25.82 15.01
CA VAL A 57 -14.80 25.04 15.09
C VAL A 57 -13.72 25.80 15.86
N LYS A 58 -13.51 27.09 15.56
CA LYS A 58 -12.47 27.89 16.22
C LYS A 58 -12.72 28.05 17.73
N TYR A 59 -13.98 28.18 18.14
CA TYR A 59 -14.34 28.35 19.55
C TYR A 59 -14.24 27.01 20.29
N VAL A 60 -14.76 25.94 19.69
CA VAL A 60 -14.70 24.58 20.25
C VAL A 60 -13.25 24.15 20.45
N TYR A 61 -12.41 24.29 19.43
CA TYR A 61 -11.01 23.89 19.51
C TYR A 61 -10.22 24.75 20.51
N SER A 62 -10.37 26.08 20.47
CA SER A 62 -9.62 26.98 21.37
C SER A 62 -9.95 26.73 22.84
N TYR A 63 -11.23 26.48 23.14
CA TYR A 63 -11.68 26.12 24.48
C TYR A 63 -11.13 24.76 24.92
N ALA A 64 -11.31 23.72 24.09
CA ALA A 64 -10.83 22.38 24.39
C ALA A 64 -9.31 22.35 24.63
N HIS A 65 -8.54 22.95 23.72
CA HIS A 65 -7.09 23.07 23.83
C HIS A 65 -6.67 23.78 25.13
N SER A 66 -7.28 24.93 25.44
CA SER A 66 -6.94 25.69 26.64
C SER A 66 -7.22 24.93 27.95
N CYS A 67 -8.35 24.22 28.00
CA CYS A 67 -8.70 23.37 29.13
C CYS A 67 -7.75 22.17 29.27
N LEU A 68 -7.47 21.47 28.17
CA LEU A 68 -6.60 20.30 28.15
C LEU A 68 -5.16 20.62 28.58
N LEU A 69 -4.61 21.76 28.18
CA LEU A 69 -3.28 22.18 28.63
C LEU A 69 -3.22 22.50 30.12
N LYS A 70 -4.32 23.01 30.71
CA LYS A 70 -4.42 23.21 32.16
C LYS A 70 -4.51 21.87 32.89
N ILE A 71 -5.37 20.97 32.43
CA ILE A 71 -5.53 19.61 32.98
C ILE A 71 -4.20 18.87 32.92
N ARG A 72 -3.47 18.93 31.80
CA ARG A 72 -2.17 18.27 31.65
C ARG A 72 -1.14 18.70 32.70
N LYS A 73 -1.11 19.99 33.06
CA LYS A 73 -0.23 20.49 34.13
C LYS A 73 -0.63 19.94 35.51
N GLN A 74 -1.89 19.54 35.66
CA GLN A 74 -2.48 19.04 36.91
C GLN A 74 -2.54 17.51 37.00
N LEU A 75 -2.32 16.77 35.89
CA LEU A 75 -2.37 15.29 35.77
C LEU A 75 -1.45 14.51 36.73
N ARG A 76 -0.68 15.19 37.60
CA ARG A 76 0.06 14.57 38.71
C ARG A 76 -0.81 14.37 39.97
N ARG A 77 -2.11 14.68 39.93
CA ARG A 77 -3.06 14.54 41.05
C ARG A 77 -4.20 13.63 40.64
N ASN A 78 -4.74 12.86 41.59
CA ASN A 78 -5.92 12.01 41.38
C ASN A 78 -7.08 12.88 40.85
N LEU A 79 -7.52 12.62 39.63
CA LEU A 79 -8.66 13.29 39.01
C LEU A 79 -9.96 12.72 39.59
N SER A 80 -10.98 13.57 39.78
CA SER A 80 -12.32 13.08 40.11
C SER A 80 -12.96 12.42 38.88
N GLN A 81 -14.00 11.60 39.10
CA GLN A 81 -14.76 10.99 38.00
C GLN A 81 -15.34 12.05 37.04
N SER A 82 -15.83 13.16 37.56
CA SER A 82 -16.35 14.27 36.75
C SER A 82 -15.25 14.94 35.91
N ASP A 83 -14.03 15.08 36.46
CA ASP A 83 -12.90 15.62 35.72
C ASP A 83 -12.46 14.68 34.59
N ILE A 84 -12.55 13.36 34.79
CA ILE A 84 -12.25 12.34 33.78
C ILE A 84 -13.25 12.45 32.61
N GLU A 85 -14.55 12.47 32.91
CA GLU A 85 -15.60 12.60 31.90
C GLU A 85 -15.44 13.89 31.09
N LYS A 86 -15.21 15.01 31.78
CA LYS A 86 -14.91 16.28 31.13
C LYS A 86 -13.66 16.20 30.27
N THR A 87 -12.59 15.57 30.77
CA THR A 87 -11.34 15.41 30.02
C THR A 87 -11.55 14.56 28.75
N ASN A 88 -12.30 13.46 28.84
CA ASN A 88 -12.62 12.64 27.67
C ASN A 88 -13.38 13.44 26.61
N ARG A 89 -14.41 14.17 27.02
CA ARG A 89 -15.23 15.02 26.13
C ARG A 89 -14.39 16.08 25.42
N LEU A 90 -13.51 16.76 26.16
CA LEU A 90 -12.58 17.75 25.61
C LEU A 90 -11.59 17.10 24.62
N LEU A 91 -11.02 15.94 24.98
CA LEU A 91 -10.09 15.20 24.11
C LEU A 91 -10.77 14.74 22.82
N LEU A 92 -12.00 14.22 22.90
CA LEU A 92 -12.80 13.79 21.76
C LEU A 92 -12.96 14.93 20.75
N GLY A 93 -13.43 16.10 21.20
CA GLY A 93 -13.56 17.26 20.33
C GLY A 93 -12.22 17.74 19.77
N ALA A 94 -11.18 17.76 20.61
CA ALA A 94 -9.86 18.20 20.19
C ALA A 94 -9.24 17.33 19.09
N VAL A 95 -9.33 15.99 19.20
CA VAL A 95 -8.75 15.08 18.19
C VAL A 95 -9.60 14.97 16.93
N LEU A 96 -10.93 15.11 17.02
CA LEU A 96 -11.80 15.20 15.83
C LEU A 96 -11.45 16.41 14.96
N LEU A 97 -11.20 17.57 15.60
CA LEU A 97 -10.92 18.82 14.91
C LEU A 97 -9.46 18.94 14.47
N GLN A 98 -8.53 18.56 15.34
CA GLN A 98 -7.10 18.63 15.07
C GLN A 98 -6.37 17.37 15.58
N PRO A 99 -6.29 16.32 14.76
CA PRO A 99 -5.70 15.05 15.17
C PRO A 99 -4.17 15.08 15.22
N ASP A 100 -3.49 16.03 14.60
CA ASP A 100 -2.01 16.01 14.53
C ASP A 100 -1.33 16.61 15.79
N VAL A 101 -2.01 16.54 16.94
CA VAL A 101 -1.47 16.90 18.25
C VAL A 101 -1.24 15.63 19.08
N SER A 102 -0.01 15.11 19.01
CA SER A 102 0.39 13.87 19.72
C SER A 102 0.09 13.88 21.21
N THR A 103 0.14 15.06 21.85
CA THR A 103 -0.18 15.24 23.28
C THR A 103 -1.59 14.77 23.61
N PHE A 104 -2.58 15.02 22.74
CA PHE A 104 -3.97 14.61 23.00
C PHE A 104 -4.14 13.10 22.89
N TRP A 105 -3.52 12.46 21.90
CA TRP A 105 -3.51 11.00 21.80
C TRP A 105 -2.79 10.34 22.98
N ASN A 106 -1.73 10.95 23.51
CA ASN A 106 -1.06 10.44 24.71
C ASN A 106 -1.98 10.46 25.92
N MET A 107 -2.70 11.56 26.13
CA MET A 107 -3.70 11.65 27.21
C MET A 107 -4.80 10.61 27.03
N ARG A 108 -5.27 10.35 25.80
CA ARG A 108 -6.24 9.27 25.54
C ARG A 108 -5.66 7.89 25.84
N ARG A 109 -4.39 7.63 25.49
CA ARG A 109 -3.68 6.38 25.86
C ARG A 109 -3.64 6.19 27.37
N ASP A 110 -3.33 7.24 28.13
CA ASP A 110 -3.30 7.18 29.60
C ASP A 110 -4.68 6.78 30.15
N LEU A 111 -5.77 7.37 29.62
CA LEU A 111 -7.13 7.01 30.03
C LEU A 111 -7.52 5.57 29.66
N ILE A 112 -7.05 5.04 28.53
CA ILE A 112 -7.27 3.64 28.14
C ILE A 112 -6.52 2.69 29.09
N GLU A 113 -5.26 2.98 29.43
CA GLU A 113 -4.48 2.17 30.38
C GLU A 113 -5.08 2.19 31.80
N MET A 114 -5.75 3.28 32.16
CA MET A 114 -6.55 3.37 33.39
C MET A 114 -7.91 2.66 33.31
N ASN A 115 -8.24 2.00 32.19
CA ASN A 115 -9.54 1.38 31.90
C ASN A 115 -10.73 2.35 31.96
N LEU A 116 -10.49 3.64 31.71
CA LEU A 116 -11.53 4.68 31.70
C LEU A 116 -12.15 4.89 30.31
N LEU A 117 -11.46 4.44 29.26
CA LEU A 117 -11.95 4.45 27.89
C LEU A 117 -11.98 3.05 27.31
N LYS A 118 -13.01 2.76 26.52
CA LYS A 118 -13.17 1.50 25.81
C LYS A 118 -12.43 1.54 24.46
N MET A 119 -11.71 0.46 24.15
CA MET A 119 -10.90 0.38 22.92
C MET A 119 -11.73 0.36 21.64
N ASP A 120 -12.92 -0.24 21.65
CA ASP A 120 -13.87 -0.25 20.52
C ASP A 120 -14.34 1.16 20.17
N LYS A 121 -14.74 1.94 21.18
CA LYS A 121 -15.11 3.36 21.00
C LYS A 121 -13.92 4.20 20.51
N GLU A 122 -12.70 3.85 20.88
CA GLU A 122 -11.51 4.54 20.40
C GLU A 122 -11.17 4.20 18.93
N LEU A 123 -11.40 2.95 18.51
CA LEU A 123 -11.34 2.60 17.08
C LEU A 123 -12.42 3.32 16.28
N LEU A 124 -13.62 3.51 16.83
CA LEU A 124 -14.66 4.31 16.18
C LEU A 124 -14.24 5.79 16.07
N LEU A 125 -13.72 6.39 17.13
CA LEU A 125 -13.22 7.77 17.12
C LEU A 125 -12.13 7.98 16.06
N THR A 126 -11.12 7.10 16.03
CA THR A 126 -10.05 7.20 15.03
C THR A 126 -10.56 6.95 13.61
N LYS A 127 -11.65 6.19 13.41
CA LYS A 127 -12.29 5.99 12.09
C LYS A 127 -12.91 7.29 11.62
N LEU A 128 -13.60 8.01 12.50
CA LEU A 128 -14.18 9.33 12.20
C LEU A 128 -13.11 10.39 11.93
N VAL A 129 -12.01 10.36 12.68
CA VAL A 129 -10.84 11.21 12.39
C VAL A 129 -10.32 10.93 10.98
N LEU A 130 -10.15 9.65 10.61
CA LEU A 130 -9.64 9.27 9.29
C LEU A 130 -10.63 9.51 8.14
N SER A 131 -11.94 9.55 8.40
CA SER A 131 -12.93 9.91 7.37
C SER A 131 -12.82 11.37 6.94
N TYR A 132 -12.41 12.24 7.86
CA TYR A 132 -12.19 13.68 7.63
C TYR A 132 -10.73 14.00 7.28
N LYS A 133 -9.78 13.54 8.09
CA LYS A 133 -8.32 13.74 7.96
C LYS A 133 -7.62 12.43 7.64
N SER A 134 -7.87 11.90 6.45
CA SER A 134 -7.41 10.57 6.03
C SER A 134 -5.89 10.35 5.99
N LYS A 135 -5.09 11.41 6.07
CA LYS A 135 -3.62 11.35 6.14
C LYS A 135 -3.04 11.50 7.55
N SER A 136 -3.87 11.59 8.60
CA SER A 136 -3.35 11.81 9.96
C SER A 136 -2.50 10.62 10.43
N ASN A 137 -1.19 10.86 10.55
CA ASN A 137 -0.25 9.86 11.01
C ASN A 137 -0.44 9.54 12.50
N GLU A 138 -0.88 10.51 13.30
CA GLU A 138 -1.19 10.32 14.71
C GLU A 138 -2.38 9.37 14.88
N ALA A 139 -3.45 9.55 14.09
CA ALA A 139 -4.60 8.65 14.10
C ALA A 139 -4.19 7.21 13.76
N PHE A 140 -3.43 6.99 12.68
CA PHE A 140 -2.92 5.65 12.34
C PHE A 140 -1.98 5.09 13.42
N SER A 141 -1.15 5.92 14.04
CA SER A 141 -0.24 5.49 15.11
C SER A 141 -1.00 5.04 16.35
N HIS A 142 -2.04 5.79 16.72
CA HIS A 142 -2.92 5.42 17.82
C HIS A 142 -3.68 4.13 17.51
N ARG A 143 -4.20 3.99 16.29
CA ARG A 143 -4.90 2.79 15.82
C ARG A 143 -4.02 1.53 15.86
N ARG A 144 -2.76 1.61 15.41
CA ARG A 144 -1.75 0.52 15.57
C ARG A 144 -1.59 0.09 17.03
N TRP A 145 -1.56 1.06 17.94
CA TRP A 145 -1.36 0.82 19.37
C TRP A 145 -2.58 0.13 20.02
N ILE A 146 -3.80 0.52 19.62
CA ILE A 146 -5.05 -0.12 20.05
C ILE A 146 -5.16 -1.54 19.48
N TYR A 147 -4.97 -1.70 18.17
CA TYR A 147 -5.05 -2.98 17.48
C TYR A 147 -4.18 -4.04 18.15
N LYS A 148 -2.92 -3.70 18.46
CA LYS A 148 -2.00 -4.61 19.17
C LYS A 148 -2.48 -5.02 20.56
N ARG A 149 -3.24 -4.19 21.26
CA ARG A 149 -3.84 -4.51 22.57
C ARG A 149 -5.07 -5.38 22.41
N MET A 150 -5.98 -5.00 21.51
CA MET A 150 -7.19 -5.79 21.24
C MET A 150 -6.83 -7.20 20.78
N LEU A 151 -5.86 -7.36 19.88
CA LEU A 151 -5.39 -8.68 19.47
C LEU A 151 -4.82 -9.53 20.62
N LYS A 152 -4.19 -8.92 21.62
CA LYS A 152 -3.69 -9.64 22.80
C LYS A 152 -4.83 -10.06 23.73
N ASN A 153 -5.91 -9.30 23.76
CA ASN A 153 -7.07 -9.57 24.59
C ASN A 153 -8.01 -10.62 23.96
N ILE A 154 -7.95 -10.81 22.63
CA ILE A 154 -8.67 -11.88 21.94
C ILE A 154 -7.88 -13.19 22.11
N SER A 155 -8.55 -14.24 22.59
CA SER A 155 -7.94 -15.57 22.71
C SER A 155 -7.36 -16.05 21.38
N ALA A 156 -6.17 -16.65 21.41
CA ALA A 156 -5.50 -17.15 20.21
C ALA A 156 -6.32 -18.21 19.46
N ILE A 157 -7.22 -18.91 20.15
CA ILE A 157 -8.12 -19.93 19.58
C ILE A 157 -9.31 -19.28 18.87
N ASN A 158 -9.70 -18.06 19.27
CA ASN A 158 -10.83 -17.34 18.68
C ASN A 158 -10.40 -16.66 17.37
N MET A 159 -10.22 -17.47 16.33
CA MET A 159 -9.76 -16.99 15.02
C MET A 159 -10.80 -16.10 14.32
N GLU A 160 -12.08 -16.34 14.55
CA GLU A 160 -13.17 -15.56 13.93
C GLU A 160 -13.14 -14.09 14.37
N ASP A 161 -13.01 -13.81 15.67
CA ASP A 161 -12.95 -12.44 16.17
C ASP A 161 -11.64 -11.73 15.75
N ARG A 162 -10.53 -12.49 15.69
CA ARG A 162 -9.25 -11.94 15.18
C ARG A 162 -9.36 -11.59 13.70
N GLN A 163 -9.99 -12.45 12.91
CA GLN A 163 -10.25 -12.20 11.49
C GLN A 163 -11.15 -10.98 11.33
N ARG A 164 -12.26 -10.90 12.07
CA ARG A 164 -13.18 -9.75 12.03
C ARG A 164 -12.46 -8.44 12.31
N LEU A 165 -11.65 -8.38 13.37
CA LEU A 165 -10.87 -7.18 13.71
C LEU A 165 -9.91 -6.79 12.58
N ILE A 166 -9.20 -7.75 11.97
CA ILE A 166 -8.29 -7.47 10.84
C ILE A 166 -9.06 -6.92 9.64
N GLU A 167 -10.19 -7.53 9.30
CA GLU A 167 -10.99 -7.13 8.15
C GLU A 167 -11.61 -5.73 8.35
N GLU A 168 -12.10 -5.42 9.54
CA GLU A 168 -12.59 -4.08 9.89
C GLU A 168 -11.48 -3.02 9.77
N GLU A 169 -10.27 -3.33 10.24
CA GLU A 169 -9.14 -2.42 10.14
C GLU A 169 -8.67 -2.20 8.69
N LEU A 170 -8.69 -3.25 7.87
CA LEU A 170 -8.43 -3.14 6.43
C LEU A 170 -9.50 -2.30 5.72
N LEU A 171 -10.76 -2.39 6.13
CA LEU A 171 -11.86 -1.57 5.60
C LEU A 171 -11.69 -0.08 5.94
N VAL A 172 -11.29 0.25 7.17
CA VAL A 172 -11.01 1.64 7.54
C VAL A 172 -9.82 2.21 6.76
N ALA A 173 -8.77 1.41 6.57
CA ALA A 173 -7.64 1.81 5.74
C ALA A 173 -8.06 2.02 4.28
N LYS A 174 -8.92 1.15 3.73
CA LYS A 174 -9.48 1.28 2.38
C LYS A 174 -10.28 2.57 2.25
N MET A 175 -11.17 2.88 3.19
CA MET A 175 -11.92 4.14 3.22
C MET A 175 -11.00 5.38 3.17
N ALA A 176 -9.88 5.34 3.90
CA ALA A 176 -8.89 6.42 3.86
C ALA A 176 -8.10 6.48 2.53
N CYS A 177 -7.93 5.36 1.82
CA CYS A 177 -7.39 5.35 0.45
C CYS A 177 -8.37 5.97 -0.55
N GLU A 178 -9.68 5.71 -0.41
CA GLU A 178 -10.71 6.21 -1.34
C GLU A 178 -10.87 7.74 -1.27
N LYS A 179 -10.58 8.34 -0.11
CA LYS A 179 -10.70 9.79 0.10
C LYS A 179 -9.57 10.60 -0.56
N ILE A 180 -8.35 10.08 -0.63
CA ILE A 180 -7.19 10.81 -1.18
C ILE A 180 -6.29 9.89 -1.99
N ALA A 181 -6.07 10.24 -3.26
CA ALA A 181 -5.14 9.51 -4.12
C ALA A 181 -3.72 9.46 -3.55
N ASN A 182 -3.05 8.31 -3.74
CA ASN A 182 -1.70 8.07 -3.23
C ASN A 182 -1.57 8.32 -1.71
N ASN A 183 -2.57 7.94 -0.92
CA ASN A 183 -2.48 8.01 0.54
C ASN A 183 -1.49 6.97 1.11
N TYR A 184 -0.21 7.31 1.10
CA TYR A 184 0.87 6.45 1.55
C TYR A 184 0.68 5.94 2.98
N HIS A 185 0.10 6.75 3.88
CA HIS A 185 -0.15 6.35 5.27
C HIS A 185 -1.13 5.17 5.35
N SER A 186 -2.24 5.23 4.61
CA SER A 186 -3.23 4.16 4.57
C SER A 186 -2.68 2.88 3.96
N TRP A 187 -1.99 2.97 2.82
CA TRP A 187 -1.38 1.79 2.18
C TRP A 187 -0.31 1.13 3.06
N THR A 188 0.51 1.94 3.73
CA THR A 188 1.50 1.44 4.69
C THR A 188 0.83 0.81 5.90
N TYR A 189 -0.28 1.36 6.38
CA TYR A 189 -1.06 0.77 7.45
C TYR A 189 -1.63 -0.60 7.08
N LYS A 190 -2.16 -0.77 5.86
CA LYS A 190 -2.62 -2.08 5.34
C LYS A 190 -1.51 -3.13 5.35
N LEU A 191 -0.33 -2.79 4.83
CA LEU A 191 0.83 -3.71 4.86
C LEU A 191 1.24 -4.06 6.30
N TRP A 192 1.27 -3.05 7.17
CA TRP A 192 1.59 -3.26 8.57
C TRP A 192 0.61 -4.22 9.25
N LEU A 193 -0.70 -4.12 8.97
CA LEU A 193 -1.70 -5.05 9.51
C LEU A 193 -1.38 -6.48 9.08
N ILE A 194 -1.16 -6.70 7.78
CA ILE A 194 -0.83 -8.02 7.23
C ILE A 194 0.47 -8.58 7.82
N ASP A 195 1.49 -7.74 7.98
CA ASP A 195 2.77 -8.15 8.57
C ASP A 195 2.63 -8.56 10.05
N ASN A 196 1.66 -8.00 10.78
CA ASN A 196 1.41 -8.31 12.19
C ASN A 196 0.42 -9.49 12.40
N ILE A 197 -0.07 -10.14 11.33
CA ILE A 197 -0.84 -11.38 11.46
C ILE A 197 0.11 -12.54 11.82
N ALA A 198 -0.02 -13.05 13.04
CA ALA A 198 0.84 -14.13 13.54
C ALA A 198 0.45 -15.53 13.02
N ASP A 199 -0.85 -15.77 12.82
CA ASP A 199 -1.34 -17.07 12.35
C ASP A 199 -1.14 -17.19 10.83
N SER A 200 -0.41 -18.21 10.38
CA SER A 200 -0.06 -18.39 8.97
C SER A 200 -1.27 -18.70 8.09
N THR A 201 -2.25 -19.42 8.62
CA THR A 201 -3.46 -19.81 7.89
C THR A 201 -4.33 -18.58 7.62
N LEU A 202 -4.59 -17.79 8.67
CA LEU A 202 -5.32 -16.53 8.58
C LEU A 202 -4.58 -15.53 7.68
N LYS A 203 -3.25 -15.43 7.82
CA LYS A 203 -2.43 -14.56 6.98
C LYS A 203 -2.57 -14.93 5.50
N SER A 204 -2.50 -16.22 5.16
CA SER A 204 -2.73 -16.72 3.80
C SER A 204 -4.11 -16.37 3.26
N VAL A 205 -5.17 -16.54 4.07
CA VAL A 205 -6.56 -16.17 3.68
C VAL A 205 -6.67 -14.67 3.37
N ILE A 206 -6.16 -13.81 4.26
CA ILE A 206 -6.24 -12.35 4.12
C ILE A 206 -5.42 -11.87 2.91
N ILE A 207 -4.19 -12.37 2.73
CA ILE A 207 -3.34 -11.98 1.61
C ILE A 207 -3.99 -12.31 0.26
N LYS A 208 -4.61 -13.50 0.12
CA LYS A 208 -5.32 -13.89 -1.11
C LYS A 208 -6.46 -12.92 -1.42
N LYS A 209 -7.33 -12.65 -0.44
CA LYS A 209 -8.47 -11.71 -0.56
C LYS A 209 -8.00 -10.29 -0.91
N GLU A 210 -6.93 -9.82 -0.28
CA GLU A 210 -6.36 -8.49 -0.56
C GLU A 210 -5.68 -8.43 -1.93
N TYR A 211 -4.99 -9.49 -2.36
CA TYR A 211 -4.39 -9.55 -3.69
C TYR A 211 -5.45 -9.49 -4.79
N ASP A 212 -6.50 -10.31 -4.69
CA ASP A 212 -7.58 -10.33 -5.68
C ASP A 212 -8.33 -8.99 -5.72
N SER A 213 -8.70 -8.45 -4.56
CA SER A 213 -9.40 -7.15 -4.50
C SER A 213 -8.54 -5.96 -4.93
N SER A 214 -7.22 -6.02 -4.77
CA SER A 214 -6.32 -4.96 -5.24
C SER A 214 -6.26 -4.85 -6.75
N LEU A 215 -6.66 -5.89 -7.51
CA LEU A 215 -6.72 -5.83 -8.97
C LEU A 215 -7.77 -4.81 -9.41
N SER A 216 -8.99 -4.92 -8.88
CA SER A 216 -10.06 -3.97 -9.16
C SER A 216 -9.66 -2.54 -8.82
N TRP A 217 -8.89 -2.35 -7.74
CA TRP A 217 -8.38 -1.03 -7.37
C TRP A 217 -7.45 -0.44 -8.43
N VAL A 218 -6.42 -1.18 -8.85
CA VAL A 218 -5.42 -0.66 -9.80
C VAL A 218 -6.00 -0.46 -11.20
N LEU A 219 -7.03 -1.24 -11.57
CA LEU A 219 -7.76 -1.08 -12.82
C LEU A 219 -8.59 0.22 -12.87
N SER A 220 -9.06 0.72 -11.72
CA SER A 220 -9.82 1.98 -11.62
C SER A 220 -8.98 3.18 -11.19
N ASN A 221 -7.80 2.97 -10.60
CA ASN A 221 -6.94 4.02 -10.03
C ASN A 221 -5.54 3.99 -10.66
N VAL A 222 -5.50 4.09 -11.99
CA VAL A 222 -4.31 3.81 -12.79
C VAL A 222 -3.12 4.73 -12.44
N SER A 223 -3.34 5.97 -12.00
CA SER A 223 -2.27 6.89 -11.61
C SER A 223 -1.74 6.70 -10.18
N GLU A 224 -2.25 5.74 -9.41
CA GLU A 224 -1.87 5.55 -8.01
C GLU A 224 -0.68 4.62 -7.80
N HIS A 225 0.52 5.19 -7.78
CA HIS A 225 1.76 4.47 -7.44
C HIS A 225 1.68 3.69 -6.11
N SER A 226 1.01 4.26 -5.09
CA SER A 226 0.90 3.60 -3.78
C SER A 226 0.06 2.33 -3.84
N GLY A 227 -1.01 2.31 -4.64
CA GLY A 227 -1.84 1.13 -4.89
C GLY A 227 -1.08 0.03 -5.64
N PHE A 228 -0.31 0.41 -6.67
CA PHE A 228 0.58 -0.54 -7.36
C PHE A 228 1.64 -1.11 -6.43
N HIS A 229 2.28 -0.29 -5.59
CA HIS A 229 3.24 -0.77 -4.60
C HIS A 229 2.60 -1.78 -3.63
N TYR A 230 1.38 -1.50 -3.16
CA TYR A 230 0.64 -2.44 -2.31
C TYR A 230 0.40 -3.78 -3.03
N ARG A 231 -0.06 -3.75 -4.28
CA ARG A 231 -0.27 -4.97 -5.10
C ARG A 231 1.03 -5.75 -5.31
N GLN A 232 2.14 -5.08 -5.58
CA GLN A 232 3.47 -5.71 -5.72
C GLN A 232 3.91 -6.42 -4.44
N ARG A 233 3.69 -5.78 -3.28
CA ARG A 233 3.98 -6.38 -1.98
C ARG A 233 3.11 -7.60 -1.71
N LEU A 234 1.81 -7.51 -2.03
CA LEU A 234 0.89 -8.63 -1.92
C LEU A 234 1.28 -9.81 -2.82
N LEU A 235 1.70 -9.58 -4.06
CA LEU A 235 2.20 -10.62 -4.97
C LEU A 235 3.31 -11.45 -4.32
N LEU A 236 4.31 -10.77 -3.75
CA LEU A 236 5.43 -11.44 -3.08
C LEU A 236 4.97 -12.15 -1.80
N LEU A 237 4.01 -11.58 -1.07
CA LEU A 237 3.44 -12.21 0.11
C LEU A 237 2.61 -13.46 -0.22
N VAL A 238 1.84 -13.45 -1.33
CA VAL A 238 1.14 -14.63 -1.85
C VAL A 238 2.14 -15.75 -2.08
N HIS A 239 3.20 -15.45 -2.84
CA HIS A 239 4.24 -16.43 -3.15
C HIS A 239 4.92 -17.02 -1.90
N ASN A 240 5.12 -16.22 -0.86
CA ASN A 240 5.81 -16.65 0.36
C ASN A 240 4.92 -17.35 1.39
N HIS A 241 3.61 -17.08 1.40
CA HIS A 241 2.71 -17.52 2.48
C HIS A 241 1.53 -18.39 2.03
N VAL A 242 1.22 -18.45 0.74
CA VAL A 242 0.19 -19.35 0.22
C VAL A 242 0.84 -20.68 -0.13
N ALA A 243 0.21 -21.78 0.30
CA ALA A 243 0.72 -23.12 0.02
C ALA A 243 0.74 -23.37 -1.50
N LEU A 244 1.82 -23.98 -2.02
CA LEU A 244 2.01 -24.20 -3.46
C LEU A 244 0.93 -25.10 -4.09
N ASN A 245 0.30 -25.96 -3.30
CA ASN A 245 -0.80 -26.84 -3.69
C ASN A 245 -2.20 -26.21 -3.49
N ASP A 246 -2.27 -24.96 -3.02
CA ASP A 246 -3.53 -24.23 -2.86
C ASP A 246 -4.20 -24.03 -4.22
N ASN A 247 -5.53 -24.16 -4.25
CA ASN A 247 -6.32 -23.94 -5.46
C ASN A 247 -6.16 -22.54 -6.03
N PHE A 248 -5.70 -21.56 -5.23
CA PHE A 248 -5.41 -20.20 -5.65
C PHE A 248 -4.56 -20.12 -6.92
N PHE A 249 -3.54 -20.97 -7.06
CA PHE A 249 -2.65 -20.93 -8.23
C PHE A 249 -3.26 -21.57 -9.49
N LYS A 250 -4.40 -22.28 -9.39
CA LYS A 250 -5.03 -22.97 -10.53
C LYS A 250 -5.51 -22.00 -11.59
N ASP A 251 -6.06 -20.85 -11.19
CA ASP A 251 -6.57 -19.85 -12.13
C ASP A 251 -5.42 -19.15 -12.89
N TYR A 252 -4.33 -18.82 -12.20
CA TYR A 252 -3.12 -18.28 -12.83
C TYR A 252 -2.46 -19.30 -13.77
N LYS A 253 -2.45 -20.59 -13.39
CA LYS A 253 -1.98 -21.67 -14.27
C LYS A 253 -2.86 -21.80 -15.51
N ARG A 254 -4.19 -21.76 -15.36
CA ARG A 254 -5.13 -21.80 -16.48
C ARG A 254 -4.93 -20.62 -17.43
N PHE A 255 -4.76 -19.41 -16.87
CA PHE A 255 -4.43 -18.22 -17.64
C PHE A 255 -3.16 -18.42 -18.46
N ALA A 256 -2.06 -18.86 -17.82
CA ALA A 256 -0.79 -19.07 -18.51
C ALA A 256 -0.91 -20.11 -19.64
N LEU A 257 -1.54 -21.26 -19.38
CA LEU A 257 -1.74 -22.29 -20.40
C LEU A 257 -2.56 -21.77 -21.59
N SER A 258 -3.63 -21.01 -21.30
CA SER A 258 -4.47 -20.41 -22.33
C SER A 258 -3.71 -19.36 -23.16
N TYR A 259 -2.96 -18.48 -22.51
CA TYR A 259 -2.19 -17.42 -23.18
C TYR A 259 -1.09 -18.00 -24.07
N LEU A 260 -0.45 -19.08 -23.62
CA LEU A 260 0.61 -19.77 -24.35
C LEU A 260 0.09 -20.78 -25.39
N HIS A 261 -1.23 -20.93 -25.52
CA HIS A 261 -1.86 -21.94 -26.38
C HIS A 261 -1.37 -23.38 -26.15
N ILE A 262 -1.09 -23.72 -24.89
CA ILE A 262 -0.65 -25.06 -24.50
C ILE A 262 -1.89 -25.93 -24.29
N THR A 263 -2.20 -26.78 -25.27
CA THR A 263 -3.24 -27.80 -25.13
C THR A 263 -2.68 -28.97 -24.32
N ASN A 264 -3.17 -29.20 -23.10
CA ASN A 264 -2.75 -30.31 -22.21
C ASN A 264 -2.56 -31.62 -23.00
N ASN A 265 -1.30 -32.04 -23.23
CA ASN A 265 -0.88 -33.42 -23.52
C ASN A 265 0.64 -33.60 -23.78
N SER A 266 1.51 -32.60 -23.62
CA SER A 266 2.94 -32.88 -23.47
C SER A 266 3.22 -33.32 -22.03
N THR A 267 3.92 -34.42 -21.86
CA THR A 267 4.36 -35.00 -20.57
C THR A 267 5.32 -34.10 -19.77
N GLU A 268 5.60 -32.88 -20.24
CA GLU A 268 6.52 -31.93 -19.64
C GLU A 268 5.80 -30.97 -18.69
N SER A 269 6.41 -30.70 -17.53
CA SER A 269 5.87 -29.68 -16.61
C SER A 269 5.87 -28.30 -17.30
N LEU A 270 4.89 -27.44 -16.99
CA LEU A 270 4.83 -26.06 -17.54
C LEU A 270 6.14 -25.30 -17.29
N LEU A 271 6.80 -25.53 -16.15
CA LEU A 271 8.10 -24.92 -15.89
C LEU A 271 9.19 -25.45 -16.81
N SER A 272 9.20 -26.76 -17.09
CA SER A 272 10.12 -27.37 -18.07
C SER A 272 9.91 -26.77 -19.46
N TYR A 273 8.66 -26.51 -19.86
CA TYR A 273 8.39 -25.81 -21.12
C TYR A 273 8.93 -24.36 -21.12
N LEU A 274 8.77 -23.63 -20.01
CA LEU A 274 9.19 -22.24 -19.90
C LEU A 274 10.72 -22.08 -19.81
N LEU A 275 11.41 -22.96 -19.08
CA LEU A 275 12.81 -22.82 -18.69
C LEU A 275 13.73 -24.00 -19.07
N GLY A 276 13.22 -25.17 -19.45
CA GLY A 276 14.03 -26.31 -19.91
C GLY A 276 14.68 -27.19 -18.84
N GLY A 277 14.19 -27.19 -17.59
CA GLY A 277 14.76 -27.97 -16.46
C GLY A 277 13.91 -29.14 -15.95
N ASN A 278 14.54 -30.11 -15.27
CA ASN A 278 13.97 -31.43 -14.92
C ASN A 278 13.74 -31.72 -13.40
N ASP A 279 13.93 -30.77 -12.47
CA ASP A 279 14.04 -31.11 -11.03
C ASP A 279 12.81 -30.74 -10.14
N SER A 280 12.09 -31.73 -9.61
CA SER A 280 10.65 -31.60 -9.29
C SER A 280 10.18 -30.65 -8.17
N LYS A 281 10.90 -30.44 -7.04
CA LYS A 281 10.34 -29.67 -5.89
C LYS A 281 10.66 -28.19 -5.87
N LEU A 282 11.88 -27.80 -6.25
CA LEU A 282 12.27 -26.40 -6.37
C LEU A 282 11.46 -25.72 -7.52
N ASN A 283 11.03 -26.54 -8.48
CA ASN A 283 10.21 -26.12 -9.61
C ASN A 283 8.87 -25.51 -9.21
N ASP A 284 8.13 -26.09 -8.24
CA ASP A 284 6.80 -25.59 -7.89
C ASP A 284 6.85 -24.18 -7.26
N HIS A 285 7.90 -23.90 -6.49
CA HIS A 285 8.12 -22.58 -5.91
C HIS A 285 8.33 -21.54 -7.01
N TYR A 286 9.25 -21.78 -7.94
CA TYR A 286 9.49 -20.87 -9.07
C TYR A 286 8.27 -20.74 -9.98
N LEU A 287 7.58 -21.86 -10.25
CA LEU A 287 6.38 -21.87 -11.07
C LEU A 287 5.29 -20.97 -10.45
N SER A 288 5.05 -21.06 -9.14
CA SER A 288 4.04 -20.24 -8.46
C SER A 288 4.28 -18.73 -8.65
N LEU A 289 5.53 -18.28 -8.54
CA LEU A 289 5.90 -16.87 -8.72
C LEU A 289 5.77 -16.46 -10.19
N ILE A 290 6.27 -17.30 -11.11
CA ILE A 290 6.19 -17.03 -12.55
C ILE A 290 4.74 -16.90 -12.98
N LEU A 291 3.83 -17.76 -12.50
CA LEU A 291 2.41 -17.70 -12.83
C LEU A 291 1.77 -16.36 -12.43
N LEU A 292 2.07 -15.85 -11.23
CA LEU A 292 1.58 -14.55 -10.78
C LEU A 292 2.16 -13.41 -11.64
N LEU A 293 3.46 -13.44 -11.91
CA LEU A 293 4.15 -12.41 -12.69
C LEU A 293 3.70 -12.39 -14.16
N LEU A 294 3.45 -13.56 -14.76
CA LEU A 294 2.91 -13.65 -16.12
C LEU A 294 1.51 -13.07 -16.20
N PHE A 295 0.67 -13.31 -15.20
CA PHE A 295 -0.64 -12.67 -15.11
C PHE A 295 -0.52 -11.15 -15.00
N GLU A 296 0.35 -10.63 -14.13
CA GLU A 296 0.56 -9.18 -14.05
C GLU A 296 1.10 -8.58 -15.37
N LEU A 297 2.01 -9.26 -16.07
CA LEU A 297 2.60 -8.73 -17.30
C LEU A 297 1.62 -8.76 -18.48
N PHE A 298 0.97 -9.91 -18.70
CA PHE A 298 0.20 -10.18 -19.91
C PHE A 298 -1.29 -9.91 -19.77
N TYR A 299 -1.80 -9.80 -18.55
CA TYR A 299 -3.16 -9.35 -18.30
C TYR A 299 -3.16 -7.93 -17.71
N THR A 300 -2.68 -7.74 -16.47
CA THR A 300 -2.84 -6.46 -15.76
C THR A 300 -2.17 -5.30 -16.51
N CYS A 301 -0.88 -5.40 -16.81
CA CYS A 301 -0.15 -4.32 -17.49
C CYS A 301 -0.67 -4.11 -18.91
N TYR A 302 -0.97 -5.20 -19.63
CA TYR A 302 -1.46 -5.11 -21.00
C TYR A 302 -2.80 -4.35 -21.07
N GLU A 303 -3.79 -4.75 -20.26
CA GLU A 303 -5.10 -4.10 -20.22
C GLU A 303 -5.01 -2.63 -19.80
N LEU A 304 -4.13 -2.32 -18.84
CA LEU A 304 -3.89 -0.96 -18.37
C LEU A 304 -3.20 -0.08 -19.41
N ASN A 305 -2.12 -0.57 -20.05
CA ASN A 305 -1.43 0.19 -21.10
C ASN A 305 -2.32 0.42 -22.32
N LYS A 306 -3.20 -0.54 -22.64
CA LYS A 306 -4.18 -0.42 -23.73
C LYS A 306 -5.31 0.55 -23.41
N SER A 307 -5.91 0.43 -22.23
CA SER A 307 -7.10 1.21 -21.84
C SER A 307 -6.75 2.61 -21.36
N TYR A 308 -5.57 2.78 -20.77
CA TYR A 308 -5.09 4.02 -20.15
C TYR A 308 -3.63 4.30 -20.56
N PRO A 309 -3.38 4.65 -21.84
CA PRO A 309 -2.04 4.96 -22.31
C PRO A 309 -1.50 6.25 -21.65
N GLY A 310 -0.19 6.31 -21.40
CA GLY A 310 0.48 7.50 -20.86
C GLY A 310 0.63 7.52 -19.33
N HIS A 311 0.17 6.50 -18.61
CA HIS A 311 0.28 6.45 -17.15
C HIS A 311 1.60 5.81 -16.68
N GLU A 312 2.49 6.63 -16.11
CA GLU A 312 3.84 6.22 -15.71
C GLU A 312 3.87 5.12 -14.62
N SER A 313 2.88 5.12 -13.72
CA SER A 313 2.64 4.09 -12.70
C SER A 313 2.55 2.68 -13.29
N VAL A 314 1.86 2.51 -14.43
CA VAL A 314 1.75 1.21 -15.12
C VAL A 314 3.11 0.74 -15.61
N TRP A 315 3.91 1.66 -16.18
CA TRP A 315 5.27 1.36 -16.64
C TRP A 315 6.24 1.05 -15.49
N TYR A 316 6.08 1.68 -14.32
CA TYR A 316 6.82 1.27 -13.12
C TYR A 316 6.41 -0.13 -12.65
N HIS A 317 5.12 -0.46 -12.70
CA HIS A 317 4.64 -1.79 -12.36
C HIS A 317 5.15 -2.84 -13.34
N ARG A 318 5.08 -2.58 -14.65
CA ARG A 318 5.64 -3.45 -15.70
C ARG A 318 7.13 -3.73 -15.48
N ARG A 319 7.92 -2.70 -15.17
CA ARG A 319 9.36 -2.84 -14.86
C ARG A 319 9.60 -3.70 -13.62
N PHE A 320 8.80 -3.54 -12.56
CA PHE A 320 8.85 -4.42 -11.40
C PHE A 320 8.60 -5.88 -11.79
N VAL A 321 7.58 -6.14 -12.61
CA VAL A 321 7.22 -7.51 -13.03
C VAL A 321 8.35 -8.15 -13.84
N ILE A 322 8.86 -7.44 -14.86
CA ILE A 322 9.97 -7.93 -15.71
C ILE A 322 11.23 -8.15 -14.88
N HIS A 323 11.54 -7.23 -13.95
CA HIS A 323 12.68 -7.38 -13.05
C HIS A 323 12.61 -8.68 -12.25
N ASN A 324 11.45 -8.98 -11.66
CA ASN A 324 11.26 -10.20 -10.87
C ASN A 324 11.25 -11.45 -11.75
N LEU A 325 10.68 -11.41 -12.97
CA LEU A 325 10.77 -12.54 -13.92
C LEU A 325 12.23 -12.85 -14.24
N MET A 326 13.02 -11.83 -14.58
CA MET A 326 14.45 -12.00 -14.89
C MET A 326 15.22 -12.54 -13.69
N GLN A 327 15.05 -11.94 -12.51
CA GLN A 327 15.70 -12.42 -11.29
C GLN A 327 15.30 -13.88 -10.98
N THR A 328 14.06 -14.26 -11.24
CA THR A 328 13.56 -15.62 -11.03
C THR A 328 14.21 -16.62 -11.97
N MET A 329 14.35 -16.29 -13.26
CA MET A 329 15.06 -17.13 -14.23
C MET A 329 16.53 -17.32 -13.87
N TYR A 330 17.25 -16.26 -13.50
CA TYR A 330 18.65 -16.39 -13.10
C TYR A 330 18.82 -17.25 -11.83
N LYS A 331 17.96 -17.04 -10.82
CA LYS A 331 17.96 -17.89 -9.61
C LYS A 331 17.64 -19.35 -9.91
N PHE A 332 16.75 -19.62 -10.85
CA PHE A 332 16.41 -20.98 -11.28
C PHE A 332 17.64 -21.75 -11.77
N PHE A 333 18.51 -21.10 -12.55
CA PHE A 333 19.77 -21.68 -13.01
C PHE A 333 20.95 -21.52 -12.04
N ASN A 334 20.69 -21.05 -10.81
CA ASN A 334 21.72 -20.75 -9.81
C ASN A 334 22.80 -19.77 -10.33
N LEU A 335 22.38 -18.79 -11.13
CA LEU A 335 23.24 -17.75 -11.70
C LEU A 335 23.06 -16.44 -10.94
N GLU A 336 24.15 -15.71 -10.75
CA GLU A 336 24.08 -14.34 -10.22
C GLU A 336 23.73 -13.36 -11.34
N TRP A 337 22.65 -12.60 -11.14
CA TRP A 337 22.28 -11.55 -12.07
C TRP A 337 23.02 -10.24 -11.73
N VAL A 338 24.21 -10.08 -12.32
CA VAL A 338 25.09 -8.93 -12.07
C VAL A 338 24.59 -7.67 -12.80
N ARG A 339 24.14 -6.69 -12.03
CA ARG A 339 23.72 -5.36 -12.50
C ARG A 339 24.91 -4.41 -12.49
N ASN A 340 25.81 -4.40 -13.48
CA ASN A 340 26.87 -3.36 -13.47
C ASN A 340 26.23 -2.00 -13.80
N ILE A 341 25.98 -1.21 -12.76
CA ILE A 341 25.69 0.21 -12.86
C ILE A 341 26.78 0.90 -12.03
N THR A 342 27.86 1.33 -12.68
CA THR A 342 28.78 2.30 -12.08
C THR A 342 28.23 3.68 -12.43
N ILE A 343 27.72 4.42 -11.45
CA ILE A 343 27.40 5.83 -11.65
C ILE A 343 28.64 6.60 -11.21
N ASN A 344 29.22 7.41 -12.10
CA ASN A 344 30.26 8.35 -11.68
C ASN A 344 29.58 9.45 -10.86
N ASP A 345 29.66 9.35 -9.53
CA ASP A 345 29.03 10.27 -8.57
C ASP A 345 29.56 11.72 -8.65
N GLY A 346 30.63 11.96 -9.42
CA GLY A 346 31.27 13.29 -9.52
C GLY A 346 30.46 14.38 -10.22
N GLU A 347 29.40 14.03 -10.97
CA GLU A 347 28.59 14.98 -11.76
C GLU A 347 27.07 14.75 -11.61
N LEU A 348 26.60 14.24 -10.47
CA LEU A 348 25.16 14.15 -10.21
C LEU A 348 24.69 15.42 -9.51
N THR A 349 24.03 16.31 -10.25
CA THR A 349 23.14 17.27 -9.58
C THR A 349 21.95 16.48 -9.01
N LYS A 350 21.52 16.80 -7.77
CA LYS A 350 20.50 16.05 -7.00
C LYS A 350 19.14 15.81 -7.69
N SER A 351 18.95 16.31 -8.90
CA SER A 351 17.71 16.26 -9.70
C SER A 351 17.82 15.50 -11.03
N GLU A 352 18.98 14.93 -11.39
CA GLU A 352 19.16 14.27 -12.70
C GLU A 352 18.63 12.83 -12.76
N ASN A 353 17.88 12.51 -13.81
CA ASN A 353 17.32 11.18 -14.05
C ASN A 353 18.24 10.36 -14.98
N ILE A 354 18.78 9.24 -14.48
CA ILE A 354 19.73 8.36 -15.20
C ILE A 354 19.18 7.87 -16.55
N ILE A 355 17.85 7.77 -16.68
CA ILE A 355 17.19 7.32 -17.92
C ILE A 355 17.30 8.37 -19.05
N GLN A 356 17.56 9.64 -18.73
CA GLN A 356 17.71 10.70 -19.73
C GLN A 356 19.14 10.79 -20.31
N ARG A 357 20.12 10.12 -19.72
CA ARG A 357 21.51 10.14 -20.19
C ARG A 357 21.69 9.32 -21.48
N ASP A 358 22.53 9.82 -22.38
CA ASP A 358 23.00 9.08 -23.56
C ASP A 358 24.05 8.04 -23.16
N ARG A 359 24.11 6.94 -23.92
CA ARG A 359 24.96 5.77 -23.64
C ARG A 359 26.45 6.13 -23.44
N SER A 360 26.92 7.20 -24.08
CA SER A 360 28.28 7.74 -23.94
C SER A 360 28.61 8.33 -22.57
N SER A 361 27.59 8.71 -21.78
CA SER A 361 27.75 9.32 -20.45
C SER A 361 27.59 8.34 -19.29
N ILE A 362 27.30 7.07 -19.57
CA ILE A 362 27.25 5.98 -18.60
C ILE A 362 28.53 5.17 -18.77
N ILE A 363 29.48 5.33 -17.84
CA ILE A 363 30.74 4.58 -17.87
C ILE A 363 30.43 3.11 -17.57
N LEU A 364 30.51 2.28 -18.61
CA LEU A 364 30.53 0.83 -18.48
C LEU A 364 31.96 0.43 -18.09
N ASN A 365 32.14 -0.29 -16.97
CA ASN A 365 33.44 -0.79 -16.48
C ASN A 365 34.16 -1.80 -17.40
N ASN A 366 33.98 -1.72 -18.71
CA ASN A 366 34.70 -2.59 -19.65
C ASN A 366 36.01 -1.95 -20.17
N GLU A 367 36.32 -0.67 -19.88
CA GLU A 367 37.45 0.00 -20.55
C GLU A 367 38.47 0.74 -19.68
N THR A 368 38.39 0.76 -18.35
CA THR A 368 39.48 1.32 -17.52
C THR A 368 40.18 0.24 -16.69
N GLN A 369 41.15 -0.41 -17.35
CA GLN A 369 42.21 -1.16 -16.67
C GLN A 369 43.26 -0.17 -16.17
N GLU A 370 43.20 0.24 -14.91
CA GLU A 370 44.41 0.50 -14.14
C GLU A 370 44.24 -0.08 -12.72
N ASN A 371 45.16 -0.98 -12.39
CA ASN A 371 45.40 -1.58 -11.08
C ASN A 371 44.45 -2.70 -10.61
N GLY A 372 44.85 -3.94 -10.92
CA GLY A 372 45.41 -4.76 -9.85
C GLY A 372 44.65 -5.98 -9.34
N GLU A 373 43.33 -6.10 -9.49
CA GLU A 373 42.62 -7.32 -9.06
C GLU A 373 41.56 -7.74 -10.09
N LYS A 374 41.84 -8.85 -10.81
CA LYS A 374 40.92 -9.48 -11.76
C LYS A 374 39.81 -10.19 -10.98
N TYR A 375 38.63 -9.59 -10.89
CA TYR A 375 37.42 -10.37 -10.65
C TYR A 375 37.21 -11.34 -11.83
N PRO A 376 36.73 -12.58 -11.58
CA PRO A 376 36.56 -13.57 -12.63
C PRO A 376 35.61 -13.02 -13.71
N LYS A 377 36.08 -13.02 -14.96
CA LYS A 377 35.23 -12.75 -16.12
C LYS A 377 34.17 -13.85 -16.15
N LEU A 378 32.90 -13.54 -15.88
CA LEU A 378 31.80 -14.46 -16.20
C LEU A 378 31.93 -14.83 -17.68
N PHE A 379 32.02 -16.13 -17.96
CA PHE A 379 32.08 -16.62 -19.33
C PHE A 379 30.79 -16.22 -20.05
N LYS A 380 30.90 -15.68 -21.28
CA LYS A 380 29.75 -15.34 -22.16
C LYS A 380 28.74 -16.50 -22.36
N GLY A 381 29.08 -17.73 -21.98
CA GLY A 381 28.21 -18.91 -22.07
C GLY A 381 27.10 -18.98 -21.02
N GLU A 382 27.29 -18.43 -19.81
CA GLU A 382 26.30 -18.56 -18.71
C GLU A 382 25.05 -17.67 -18.93
N ARG A 383 25.21 -16.49 -19.54
CA ARG A 383 24.07 -15.64 -19.95
C ARG A 383 23.18 -16.27 -21.01
N ARG A 384 23.79 -17.05 -21.92
CA ARG A 384 23.06 -17.66 -23.04
C ARG A 384 21.97 -18.61 -22.59
N ILE A 385 22.16 -19.34 -21.48
CA ILE A 385 21.18 -20.32 -21.00
C ILE A 385 19.84 -19.65 -20.66
N VAL A 386 19.87 -18.52 -19.94
CA VAL A 386 18.65 -17.76 -19.60
C VAL A 386 18.02 -17.16 -20.86
N GLU A 387 18.85 -16.54 -21.72
CA GLU A 387 18.42 -15.92 -22.98
C GLU A 387 17.82 -16.94 -23.96
N ASP A 388 18.26 -18.20 -23.87
CA ASP A 388 17.79 -19.30 -24.70
C ASP A 388 16.44 -19.87 -24.25
N THR A 389 16.00 -19.58 -23.02
CA THR A 389 14.70 -20.04 -22.51
C THR A 389 13.53 -19.49 -23.32
N PHE A 390 12.45 -20.28 -23.39
CA PHE A 390 11.22 -19.83 -24.03
C PHE A 390 10.63 -18.61 -23.31
N LEU A 391 10.64 -18.60 -21.97
CA LEU A 391 10.12 -17.49 -21.18
C LEU A 391 10.84 -16.17 -21.49
N PHE A 392 12.17 -16.17 -21.56
CA PHE A 392 12.93 -14.98 -21.91
C PHE A 392 12.58 -14.47 -23.30
N LYS A 393 12.59 -15.36 -24.31
CA LYS A 393 12.26 -15.03 -25.70
C LYS A 393 10.83 -14.48 -25.83
N LEU A 394 9.87 -15.06 -25.11
CA LEU A 394 8.50 -14.58 -25.07
C LEU A 394 8.42 -13.15 -24.52
N ILE A 395 9.01 -12.89 -23.34
CA ILE A 395 9.04 -11.56 -22.74
C ILE A 395 9.62 -10.56 -23.74
N MET A 396 10.80 -10.87 -24.30
CA MET A 396 11.46 -9.97 -25.22
C MET A 396 10.68 -9.67 -26.48
N LYS A 397 10.06 -10.70 -27.08
CA LYS A 397 9.16 -10.50 -28.21
C LYS A 397 8.02 -9.55 -27.85
N THR A 398 7.33 -9.80 -26.73
CA THR A 398 6.19 -8.97 -26.30
C THR A 398 6.57 -7.53 -25.94
N GLU A 399 7.74 -7.32 -25.32
CA GLU A 399 8.22 -5.96 -25.04
C GLU A 399 8.59 -5.22 -26.32
N THR A 400 9.24 -5.92 -27.26
CA THR A 400 9.61 -5.36 -28.58
C THR A 400 8.36 -4.98 -29.35
N ASP A 401 7.37 -5.88 -29.39
CA ASP A 401 6.09 -5.64 -30.04
C ASP A 401 5.38 -4.45 -29.38
N LEU A 402 5.38 -4.34 -28.04
CA LEU A 402 4.76 -3.20 -27.34
C LEU A 402 5.44 -1.87 -27.65
N ILE A 403 6.78 -1.84 -27.65
CA ILE A 403 7.58 -0.63 -27.92
C ILE A 403 7.41 -0.18 -29.37
N ASN A 404 7.42 -1.14 -30.31
CA ASN A 404 7.32 -0.87 -31.74
C ASN A 404 5.88 -0.75 -32.24
N SER A 405 4.91 -1.21 -31.46
CA SER A 405 3.50 -1.10 -31.84
C SER A 405 3.13 0.38 -31.92
N GLY A 406 2.95 0.88 -33.14
CA GLY A 406 2.36 2.19 -33.43
C GLY A 406 0.92 2.36 -32.90
N VAL A 407 0.44 1.45 -32.04
CA VAL A 407 -0.80 1.53 -31.27
C VAL A 407 -0.88 2.85 -30.48
N PHE A 408 0.25 3.52 -30.26
CA PHE A 408 0.37 4.77 -29.53
C PHE A 408 0.84 5.96 -30.39
N ASP A 409 0.82 5.86 -31.73
CA ASP A 409 1.35 6.89 -32.64
C ASP A 409 0.74 8.29 -32.44
N THR A 410 -0.43 8.38 -31.80
CA THR A 410 -1.07 9.66 -31.46
C THR A 410 -0.80 10.18 -30.03
N ASN A 411 -0.25 9.36 -29.12
CA ASN A 411 0.00 9.73 -27.72
C ASN A 411 1.51 9.90 -27.44
N LEU A 412 1.98 11.16 -27.52
CA LEU A 412 3.38 11.53 -27.29
C LEU A 412 3.91 11.10 -25.92
N VAL A 413 3.08 11.15 -24.87
CA VAL A 413 3.46 10.76 -23.51
C VAL A 413 3.75 9.27 -23.44
N GLN A 414 2.89 8.46 -24.03
CA GLN A 414 3.06 7.01 -24.07
C GLN A 414 4.29 6.61 -24.89
N ASN A 415 4.56 7.28 -26.02
CA ASN A 415 5.77 7.06 -26.81
C ASN A 415 7.05 7.38 -26.01
N ASN A 416 7.03 8.49 -25.26
CA ASN A 416 8.14 8.83 -24.36
C ASN A 416 8.34 7.76 -23.27
N LEU A 417 7.25 7.27 -22.68
CA LEU A 417 7.32 6.22 -21.65
C LEU A 417 7.84 4.89 -22.22
N ALA A 418 7.40 4.49 -23.42
CA ALA A 418 7.92 3.33 -24.12
C ALA A 418 9.42 3.47 -24.42
N TYR A 419 9.86 4.64 -24.89
CA TYR A 419 11.28 4.93 -25.10
C TYR A 419 12.10 4.87 -23.79
N ARG A 420 11.59 5.42 -22.68
CA ARG A 420 12.22 5.32 -21.36
C ARG A 420 12.29 3.87 -20.87
N HIS A 421 11.27 3.07 -21.18
CA HIS A 421 11.23 1.63 -20.87
C HIS A 421 12.24 0.85 -21.71
N GLU A 422 12.35 1.13 -23.01
CA GLU A 422 13.38 0.55 -23.88
C GLU A 422 14.79 0.87 -23.37
N LYS A 423 15.05 2.13 -23.02
CA LYS A 423 16.32 2.53 -22.40
C LYS A 423 16.60 1.76 -21.10
N TRP A 424 15.59 1.55 -20.27
CA TRP A 424 15.72 0.75 -19.05
C TRP A 424 16.07 -0.72 -19.37
N LEU A 425 15.42 -1.34 -20.35
CA LEU A 425 15.74 -2.70 -20.80
C LEU A 425 17.18 -2.79 -21.33
N ARG A 426 17.62 -1.84 -22.16
CA ARG A 426 18.98 -1.84 -22.74
C ARG A 426 20.07 -1.55 -21.71
N ASN A 427 19.88 -0.51 -20.88
CA ASN A 427 20.96 0.03 -20.05
C ASN A 427 20.99 -0.59 -18.64
N ILE A 428 19.83 -0.91 -18.07
CA ILE A 428 19.71 -1.41 -16.70
C ILE A 428 19.59 -2.93 -16.70
N MET A 429 18.75 -3.48 -17.58
CA MET A 429 18.60 -4.93 -17.71
C MET A 429 19.67 -5.59 -18.57
N LYS A 430 20.43 -4.78 -19.35
CA LYS A 430 21.47 -5.22 -20.29
C LYS A 430 20.95 -6.22 -21.33
N ILE A 431 19.73 -5.99 -21.80
CA ILE A 431 19.13 -6.85 -22.81
C ILE A 431 19.41 -6.25 -24.19
N GLU A 432 20.02 -7.04 -25.06
CA GLU A 432 20.21 -6.70 -26.46
C GLU A 432 18.95 -7.11 -27.23
N PHE A 433 18.30 -6.14 -27.87
CA PHE A 433 17.25 -6.42 -28.85
C PHE A 433 17.92 -6.85 -30.15
N CYS A 434 17.59 -8.06 -30.63
CA CYS A 434 18.04 -8.56 -31.92
C CYS A 434 17.33 -7.84 -33.08
#